data_AF-A0A831QHX6-F1
#
_entry.id   AF-A0A831QHX6-F1
#
_cell.length_a   1.000
_cell.length_b   1.000
_cell.length_c   1.000
_cell.angle_alpha   90.00
_cell.angle_beta   90.00
_cell.angle_gamma   90.00
#
_symmetry.space_group_name_H-M   'P 1'
#
loop_
_entity.id
_entity.type
_entity.pdbx_description
1 polymer ?
#
loop_
_entity_poly.entity_id
_entity_poly.type
_entity_poly.pdbx_seq_one_letter_code
_entity_poly.pdbx_strand_id
1 'polypeptide(L)'
;MKLKESLEKKKFVVTSEVQGAVDEAPEQLVKSLELVRGRVDGVTVPEVEIEGVVGDSIKTCEVLNKNRFEAIYQTTTRDKNRIQLQKDLLQAHDSGVENLLVFTEDYRITGDSLQEMMFFHVDAGKLESVLQHMREGRTVDGGELGKGADFVVGSGVESGWGKNIPDLEMKEMEAMAKIGAGYFLSTPVFDVDGFEKFLKQVNTFGIPVIAEVMILRTAGMASFLNRHIKSGMVPEWVIKKLAKAIDKEKASIEIFADTVKGLKDLCQGVHIITIGGEEKLRHYLDAAKLK
;
A
#
# COMPACT_ATOMS: atom_id res chain seq x y z
N MET A 1 -17.73 -0.91 -0.05
CA MET A 1 -17.94 -1.48 1.31
C MET A 1 -16.69 -1.12 2.08
N LYS A 2 -16.77 -0.98 3.41
CA LYS A 2 -15.59 -0.53 4.14
C LYS A 2 -14.47 -1.60 4.15
N LEU A 3 -13.19 -1.23 4.08
CA LEU A 3 -12.03 -2.15 4.12
C LEU A 3 -12.11 -3.06 5.34
N LYS A 4 -12.37 -2.47 6.52
CA LYS A 4 -12.57 -3.22 7.77
C LYS A 4 -13.62 -4.32 7.62
N GLU A 5 -14.78 -4.00 7.04
CA GLU A 5 -15.84 -4.98 6.83
C GLU A 5 -15.46 -6.05 5.80
N SER A 6 -14.68 -5.69 4.77
CA SER A 6 -14.19 -6.64 3.76
C SER A 6 -13.25 -7.66 4.38
N LEU A 7 -12.33 -7.21 5.24
CA LEU A 7 -11.42 -8.06 6.01
C LEU A 7 -12.19 -8.97 6.99
N GLU A 8 -13.10 -8.41 7.79
CA GLU A 8 -13.91 -9.17 8.76
C GLU A 8 -14.79 -10.24 8.09
N LYS A 9 -15.40 -9.91 6.94
CA LYS A 9 -16.25 -10.83 6.16
C LYS A 9 -15.43 -11.79 5.29
N LYS A 10 -14.09 -11.76 5.36
CA LYS A 10 -13.17 -12.58 4.56
C LYS A 10 -13.48 -12.54 3.07
N LYS A 11 -13.88 -11.36 2.58
CA LYS A 11 -14.08 -11.14 1.14
C LYS A 11 -12.73 -10.82 0.52
N PHE A 12 -12.59 -11.16 -0.75
CA PHE A 12 -11.40 -10.78 -1.51
C PHE A 12 -11.31 -9.25 -1.60
N VAL A 13 -10.33 -8.68 -0.92
CA VAL A 13 -10.12 -7.23 -0.79
C VAL A 13 -9.50 -6.69 -2.09
N VAL A 14 -9.98 -5.55 -2.55
CA VAL A 14 -9.36 -4.82 -3.66
C VAL A 14 -9.08 -3.40 -3.21
N THR A 15 -7.82 -3.05 -3.03
CA THR A 15 -7.40 -1.67 -2.77
C THR A 15 -6.58 -1.14 -3.94
N SER A 16 -6.49 0.19 -4.08
CA SER A 16 -5.64 0.85 -5.06
C SER A 16 -4.77 1.87 -4.37
N GLU A 17 -3.54 2.03 -4.80
CA GLU A 17 -2.75 3.23 -4.53
C GLU A 17 -3.08 4.29 -5.55
N VAL A 18 -2.95 5.55 -5.16
CA VAL A 18 -2.96 6.70 -6.04
C VAL A 18 -1.73 7.54 -5.78
N GLN A 19 -1.12 8.06 -6.84
CA GLN A 19 -0.09 9.07 -6.68
C GLN A 19 -0.77 10.43 -6.60
N GLY A 20 -0.72 11.06 -5.42
CA GLY A 20 -1.03 12.47 -5.33
C GLY A 20 -0.02 13.23 -6.17
N ALA A 21 -0.44 13.80 -7.30
CA ALA A 21 0.41 14.73 -8.01
C ALA A 21 0.63 15.94 -7.11
N VAL A 22 1.90 16.23 -6.84
CA VAL A 22 2.38 17.28 -5.94
C VAL A 22 1.74 18.65 -6.25
N ASP A 23 1.37 18.86 -7.52
CA ASP A 23 0.78 20.10 -8.04
C ASP A 23 -0.70 19.98 -8.47
N GLU A 24 -1.34 18.82 -8.31
CA GLU A 24 -2.75 18.63 -8.70
C GLU A 24 -3.70 18.74 -7.50
N ALA A 25 -4.82 19.43 -7.73
CA ALA A 25 -5.87 19.54 -6.73
C ALA A 25 -6.49 18.15 -6.46
N PRO A 26 -6.72 17.75 -5.20
CA PRO A 26 -7.30 16.45 -4.84
C PRO A 26 -8.62 16.11 -5.55
N GLU A 27 -9.37 17.11 -6.02
CA GLU A 27 -10.59 16.94 -6.79
C GLU A 27 -10.36 16.30 -8.16
N GLN A 28 -9.18 16.45 -8.76
CA GLN A 28 -8.84 15.80 -10.03
C GLN A 28 -8.72 14.29 -9.85
N LEU A 29 -8.13 13.86 -8.75
CA LEU A 29 -8.04 12.45 -8.37
C LEU A 29 -9.42 11.80 -8.18
N VAL A 30 -10.39 12.53 -7.61
CA VAL A 30 -11.77 12.03 -7.49
C VAL A 30 -12.37 11.72 -8.86
N LYS A 31 -12.06 12.53 -9.88
CA LYS A 31 -12.55 12.33 -11.25
C LYS A 31 -11.90 11.11 -11.89
N SER A 32 -10.58 10.90 -11.72
CA SER A 32 -9.89 9.74 -12.29
C SER A 32 -10.41 8.42 -11.70
N LEU A 33 -10.82 8.42 -10.43
CA LEU A 33 -11.38 7.26 -9.75
C LEU A 33 -12.90 7.06 -9.96
N GLU A 34 -13.60 8.00 -10.60
CA GLU A 34 -15.07 7.99 -10.68
C GLU A 34 -15.62 6.68 -11.27
N LEU A 35 -14.94 6.14 -12.29
CA LEU A 35 -15.31 4.92 -13.00
C LEU A 35 -15.07 3.62 -12.19
N VAL A 36 -14.37 3.72 -11.06
CA VAL A 36 -14.11 2.61 -10.13
C VAL A 36 -14.77 2.81 -8.76
N ARG A 37 -15.71 3.75 -8.67
CA ARG A 37 -16.48 3.96 -7.44
C ARG A 37 -17.24 2.71 -7.02
N GLY A 38 -17.03 2.28 -5.77
CA GLY A 38 -17.65 1.09 -5.20
C GLY A 38 -17.03 -0.24 -5.66
N ARG A 39 -16.00 -0.17 -6.50
CA ARG A 39 -15.23 -1.31 -7.03
C ARG A 39 -14.01 -1.66 -6.17
N VAL A 40 -13.44 -0.64 -5.53
CA VAL A 40 -12.35 -0.75 -4.56
C VAL A 40 -12.87 -0.63 -3.12
N ASP A 41 -12.31 -1.42 -2.22
CA ASP A 41 -12.53 -1.40 -0.77
C ASP A 41 -11.68 -0.33 -0.07
N GLY A 42 -10.71 0.29 -0.75
CA GLY A 42 -9.92 1.37 -0.21
C GLY A 42 -8.95 1.98 -1.21
N VAL A 43 -8.60 3.24 -1.00
CA VAL A 43 -7.68 4.02 -1.82
C VAL A 43 -6.55 4.54 -0.93
N THR A 44 -5.37 3.99 -1.11
CA THR A 44 -4.16 4.40 -0.40
C THR A 44 -3.65 5.72 -0.96
N VAL A 45 -3.47 6.68 -0.05
CA VAL A 45 -2.80 7.96 -0.31
C VAL A 45 -1.48 7.94 0.45
N PRO A 46 -0.36 7.72 -0.25
CA PRO A 46 0.95 7.79 0.35
C PRO A 46 1.36 9.22 0.69
N GLU A 47 2.07 9.40 1.80
CA GLU A 47 2.75 10.65 2.10
C GLU A 47 3.81 11.01 1.05
N VAL A 48 3.70 12.16 0.41
CA VAL A 48 4.68 12.59 -0.59
C VAL A 48 5.55 13.69 -0.02
N GLU A 49 6.85 13.40 0.15
CA GLU A 49 7.90 14.37 0.43
C GLU A 49 9.00 14.22 -0.62
N ILE A 50 8.95 15.05 -1.67
CA ILE A 50 9.91 15.01 -2.78
C ILE A 50 10.55 16.39 -2.90
N GLU A 51 11.88 16.47 -2.77
CA GLU A 51 12.67 17.69 -3.00
C GLU A 51 12.16 18.95 -2.25
N GLY A 52 11.60 18.75 -1.05
CA GLY A 52 11.05 19.84 -0.23
C GLY A 52 9.62 20.26 -0.60
N VAL A 53 8.97 19.60 -1.56
CA VAL A 53 7.54 19.75 -1.79
C VAL A 53 6.78 18.68 -1.02
N VAL A 54 5.94 19.16 -0.10
CA VAL A 54 5.14 18.32 0.80
C VAL A 54 3.69 18.35 0.31
N GLY A 55 3.22 17.21 -0.19
CA GLY A 55 1.81 17.04 -0.55
C GLY A 55 0.94 16.86 0.70
N ASP A 56 -0.20 17.53 0.77
CA ASP A 56 -1.16 17.33 1.88
C ASP A 56 -1.96 16.04 1.66
N SER A 57 -1.35 14.93 2.06
CA SER A 57 -1.89 13.59 1.89
C SER A 57 -3.13 13.36 2.79
N ILE A 58 -3.17 14.01 3.95
CA ILE A 58 -4.34 13.95 4.85
C ILE A 58 -5.52 14.72 4.24
N LYS A 59 -5.28 15.89 3.64
CA LYS A 59 -6.32 16.61 2.90
C LYS A 59 -6.85 15.81 1.72
N THR A 60 -5.96 15.12 1.03
CA THR A 60 -6.35 14.21 -0.06
C THR A 60 -7.24 13.08 0.46
N CYS A 61 -6.90 12.48 1.60
CA CYS A 61 -7.75 11.49 2.28
C CYS A 61 -9.13 12.07 2.64
N GLU A 62 -9.19 13.29 3.17
CA GLU A 62 -10.44 13.99 3.51
C GLU A 62 -11.34 14.15 2.26
N VAL A 63 -10.77 14.58 1.13
CA VAL A 63 -11.48 14.76 -0.14
C VAL A 63 -11.99 13.42 -0.68
N LEU A 64 -11.18 12.37 -0.64
CA LEU A 64 -11.60 11.02 -1.03
C LEU A 64 -12.78 10.53 -0.18
N ASN A 65 -12.68 10.65 1.14
CA ASN A 65 -13.74 10.25 2.08
C ASN A 65 -15.05 11.01 1.83
N LYS A 66 -14.98 12.34 1.66
CA LYS A 66 -16.15 13.17 1.29
C LYS A 66 -16.80 12.73 -0.01
N ASN A 67 -16.00 12.20 -0.93
CA ASN A 67 -16.44 11.65 -2.19
C ASN A 67 -16.65 10.14 -2.14
N ARG A 68 -16.89 9.52 -0.98
CA ARG A 68 -17.25 8.09 -0.86
C ARG A 68 -16.19 7.11 -1.42
N PHE A 69 -14.93 7.51 -1.40
CA PHE A 69 -13.78 6.62 -1.50
C PHE A 69 -13.20 6.48 -0.11
N GLU A 70 -13.03 5.25 0.37
CA GLU A 70 -12.42 5.02 1.67
C GLU A 70 -10.92 5.23 1.58
N ALA A 71 -10.43 6.29 2.20
CA ALA A 71 -9.01 6.59 2.20
C ALA A 71 -8.25 5.67 3.17
N ILE A 72 -7.08 5.21 2.73
CA ILE A 72 -6.07 4.57 3.56
C ILE A 72 -4.89 5.53 3.60
N TYR A 73 -4.56 6.05 4.78
CA TYR A 73 -3.43 6.97 4.92
C TYR A 73 -2.15 6.15 5.05
N GLN A 74 -1.25 6.29 4.08
CA GLN A 74 0.04 5.62 4.10
C GLN A 74 1.13 6.54 4.63
N THR A 75 1.81 6.12 5.69
CA THR A 75 2.79 6.94 6.42
C THR A 75 4.01 6.12 6.85
N THR A 76 5.15 6.79 6.96
CA THR A 76 6.39 6.21 7.51
C THR A 76 6.54 6.55 8.98
N THR A 77 7.22 5.68 9.73
CA THR A 77 7.40 5.85 11.19
C THR A 77 8.81 6.28 11.59
N ARG A 78 9.80 6.09 10.71
CA ARG A 78 11.22 6.32 11.01
C ARG A 78 11.53 7.78 11.29
N ASP A 79 11.20 8.66 10.35
CA ASP A 79 11.63 10.07 10.36
C ASP A 79 10.79 10.96 11.28
N LYS A 80 9.72 10.40 11.86
CA LYS A 80 8.82 11.08 12.78
C LYS A 80 9.16 10.74 14.22
N ASN A 81 9.26 11.74 15.08
CA ASN A 81 9.22 11.50 16.52
C ASN A 81 7.78 11.16 16.97
N ARG A 82 7.61 10.66 18.21
CA ARG A 82 6.28 10.26 18.73
C ARG A 82 5.23 11.36 18.67
N ILE A 83 5.61 12.61 18.94
CA ILE A 83 4.68 13.74 18.98
C ILE A 83 4.24 14.08 17.55
N GLN A 84 5.17 14.10 16.60
CA GLN A 84 4.85 14.35 15.19
C GLN A 84 3.95 13.24 14.62
N LEU A 85 4.31 11.97 14.85
CA LEU A 85 3.49 10.84 14.42
C LEU A 85 2.08 10.91 15.04
N GLN A 86 1.98 11.18 16.34
CA GLN A 86 0.69 11.32 17.01
C GLN A 86 -0.14 12.46 16.40
N LYS A 87 0.48 13.62 16.14
CA LYS A 87 -0.19 14.77 15.54
C LYS A 87 -0.77 14.43 14.17
N ASP A 88 0.02 13.79 13.32
CA ASP A 88 -0.40 13.43 11.96
C ASP A 88 -1.53 12.40 12.00
N LEU A 89 -1.42 11.38 12.85
CA LEU A 89 -2.46 10.36 13.01
C LEU A 89 -3.76 10.94 13.57
N LEU A 90 -3.70 11.85 14.56
CA LEU A 90 -4.90 12.53 15.04
C LEU A 90 -5.55 13.38 13.96
N GLN A 91 -4.76 14.13 13.19
CA GLN A 91 -5.28 14.92 12.07
C GLN A 91 -5.93 14.04 10.99
N ALA A 92 -5.34 12.89 10.68
CA ALA A 92 -5.91 11.92 9.76
C ALA A 92 -7.25 11.35 10.30
N HIS A 93 -7.30 10.95 11.56
CA HIS A 93 -8.51 10.45 12.21
C HIS A 93 -9.62 11.50 12.24
N ASP A 94 -9.31 12.75 12.60
CA ASP A 94 -10.26 13.87 12.62
C ASP A 94 -10.80 14.20 11.22
N SER A 95 -10.03 13.88 10.17
CA SER A 95 -10.44 13.96 8.76
C SER A 95 -11.29 12.77 8.30
N GLY A 96 -11.62 11.84 9.22
CA GLY A 96 -12.45 10.66 8.97
C GLY A 96 -11.70 9.46 8.41
N VAL A 97 -10.36 9.45 8.46
CA VAL A 97 -9.57 8.28 8.08
C VAL A 97 -9.69 7.20 9.15
N GLU A 98 -10.02 5.98 8.74
CA GLU A 98 -10.17 4.81 9.62
C GLU A 98 -9.11 3.73 9.35
N ASN A 99 -8.32 3.88 8.29
CA ASN A 99 -7.35 2.88 7.85
C ASN A 99 -5.96 3.49 7.69
N LEU A 100 -4.96 2.83 8.24
CA LEU A 100 -3.55 3.16 8.05
C LEU A 100 -2.88 2.07 7.21
N LEU A 101 -1.86 2.49 6.48
CA LEU A 101 -0.87 1.58 5.92
C LEU A 101 0.51 2.10 6.31
N VAL A 102 1.13 1.43 7.27
CA VAL A 102 2.42 1.87 7.80
C VAL A 102 3.56 1.17 7.08
N PHE A 103 4.61 1.93 6.83
CA PHE A 103 5.89 1.41 6.36
C PHE A 103 7.00 1.84 7.32
N THR A 104 8.09 1.08 7.26
CA THR A 104 9.36 1.44 7.85
C THR A 104 9.89 2.75 7.24
N GLU A 105 10.03 2.75 5.92
CA GLU A 105 10.55 3.80 5.04
C GLU A 105 9.73 3.77 3.75
N ASP A 106 9.63 4.90 3.07
CA ASP A 106 8.98 4.97 1.78
C ASP A 106 9.89 4.33 0.73
N TYR A 107 9.35 3.43 -0.08
CA TYR A 107 10.08 2.80 -1.18
C TYR A 107 10.20 3.74 -2.40
N ARG A 108 9.56 4.92 -2.34
CA ARG A 108 9.55 5.89 -3.43
C ARG A 108 10.75 6.82 -3.33
N ILE A 109 11.35 7.02 -4.50
CA ILE A 109 12.63 7.70 -4.73
C ILE A 109 12.62 9.11 -4.10
N THR A 110 13.46 9.32 -3.09
CA THR A 110 13.82 10.65 -2.59
C THR A 110 15.18 11.07 -3.19
N GLY A 111 15.15 12.04 -4.12
CA GLY A 111 16.31 12.89 -4.48
C GLY A 111 17.56 12.26 -5.14
N ASP A 112 18.54 13.15 -5.42
CA ASP A 112 19.74 12.99 -6.26
C ASP A 112 20.77 11.92 -5.83
N SER A 113 20.55 11.23 -4.72
CA SER A 113 21.36 10.07 -4.34
C SER A 113 20.47 8.87 -4.12
N LEU A 114 20.33 8.06 -5.17
CA LEU A 114 19.76 6.69 -5.22
C LEU A 114 20.46 5.67 -4.27
N GLN A 115 21.18 6.14 -3.25
CA GLN A 115 22.05 5.36 -2.38
C GLN A 115 21.62 5.36 -0.90
N GLU A 116 20.41 5.80 -0.57
CA GLU A 116 19.83 5.45 0.73
C GLU A 116 19.22 4.05 0.61
N MET A 117 20.07 3.07 0.91
CA MET A 117 19.72 1.66 1.00
C MET A 117 18.56 1.48 1.98
N MET A 118 17.51 0.79 1.52
CA MET A 118 16.36 0.31 2.28
C MET A 118 16.79 -0.22 3.66
N PHE A 119 16.49 0.50 4.73
CA PHE A 119 16.72 0.04 6.09
C PHE A 119 15.39 -0.34 6.71
N PHE A 120 15.10 -1.64 6.68
CA PHE A 120 13.91 -2.31 7.22
C PHE A 120 13.93 -2.37 8.78
N HIS A 121 13.49 -1.30 9.45
CA HIS A 121 13.05 -1.30 10.84
C HIS A 121 11.83 -0.40 11.05
N VAL A 122 10.59 -0.93 10.94
CA VAL A 122 9.42 -0.20 11.49
C VAL A 122 9.77 0.00 12.95
N ASP A 123 9.74 1.23 13.45
CA ASP A 123 9.82 1.45 14.90
C ASP A 123 8.47 1.06 15.51
N ALA A 124 8.23 -0.25 15.54
CA ALA A 124 6.99 -0.87 15.97
C ALA A 124 6.70 -0.46 17.42
N GLY A 125 7.72 -0.32 18.26
CA GLY A 125 7.57 0.20 19.62
C GLY A 125 7.09 1.66 19.66
N LYS A 126 7.64 2.53 18.80
CA LYS A 126 7.16 3.92 18.66
C LYS A 126 5.70 3.96 18.18
N LEU A 127 5.37 3.19 17.14
CA LEU A 127 4.02 3.13 16.59
C LEU A 127 3.02 2.58 17.62
N GLU A 128 3.36 1.47 18.29
CA GLU A 128 2.57 0.88 19.36
C GLU A 128 2.30 1.91 20.47
N SER A 129 3.36 2.59 20.92
CA SER A 129 3.25 3.62 21.96
C SER A 129 2.27 4.70 21.54
N VAL A 130 2.37 5.25 20.32
CA VAL A 130 1.46 6.30 19.83
C VAL A 130 0.02 5.79 19.73
N LEU A 131 -0.19 4.65 19.08
CA LEU A 131 -1.53 4.08 18.89
C LEU A 131 -2.21 3.74 20.21
N GLN A 132 -1.47 3.22 21.19
CA GLN A 132 -2.01 2.91 22.51
C GLN A 132 -2.50 4.18 23.23
N HIS A 133 -1.69 5.25 23.28
CA HIS A 133 -2.10 6.50 23.92
C HIS A 133 -3.33 7.09 23.23
N MET A 134 -3.36 7.07 21.89
CA MET A 134 -4.52 7.54 21.12
C MET A 134 -5.79 6.74 21.45
N ARG A 135 -5.71 5.40 21.52
CA ARG A 135 -6.84 4.53 21.90
C ARG A 135 -7.35 4.83 23.31
N GLU A 136 -6.45 5.11 24.24
CA GLU A 136 -6.75 5.46 25.63
C GLU A 136 -7.29 6.89 25.79
N GLY A 137 -7.35 7.69 24.71
CA GLY A 137 -7.77 9.09 24.79
C GLY A 137 -6.73 9.96 25.49
N ARG A 138 -5.44 9.72 25.24
CA ARG A 138 -4.33 10.46 25.83
C ARG A 138 -3.28 10.85 24.80
N THR A 139 -2.54 11.91 25.08
CA THR A 139 -1.35 12.27 24.33
C THR A 139 -0.11 11.53 24.83
N VAL A 140 0.93 11.42 23.99
CA VAL A 140 2.17 10.72 24.36
C VAL A 140 2.94 11.41 25.49
N ASP A 141 2.64 12.68 25.78
CA ASP A 141 3.16 13.47 26.90
C ASP A 141 2.23 13.49 28.13
N GLY A 142 1.12 12.74 28.09
CA GLY A 142 0.25 12.52 29.25
C GLY A 142 -0.95 13.48 29.40
N GLY A 143 -1.23 14.31 28.40
CA GLY A 143 -2.45 15.10 28.30
C GLY A 143 -3.68 14.26 27.91
N GLU A 144 -4.88 14.81 28.10
CA GLU A 144 -6.14 14.17 27.70
C GLU A 144 -6.51 14.53 26.26
N LEU A 145 -6.86 13.52 25.47
CA LEU A 145 -7.59 13.67 24.21
C LEU A 145 -9.06 13.44 24.54
N GLY A 146 -9.93 14.43 24.28
CA GLY A 146 -11.35 14.35 24.67
C GLY A 146 -12.11 13.11 24.18
N LYS A 147 -11.58 12.41 23.17
CA LYS A 147 -12.03 11.09 22.72
C LYS A 147 -10.83 10.25 22.26
N GLY A 148 -10.90 8.93 22.48
CA GLY A 148 -9.95 8.00 21.87
C GLY A 148 -10.08 7.88 20.35
N ALA A 149 -8.98 7.55 19.69
CA ALA A 149 -8.87 7.34 18.25
C ALA A 149 -8.21 5.99 17.96
N ASP A 150 -8.66 5.29 16.92
CA ASP A 150 -8.14 3.98 16.51
C ASP A 150 -8.23 3.79 15.00
N PHE A 151 -7.46 2.84 14.47
CA PHE A 151 -7.34 2.54 13.05
C PHE A 151 -7.31 1.04 12.79
N VAL A 152 -7.76 0.63 11.60
CA VAL A 152 -7.31 -0.63 11.02
C VAL A 152 -5.89 -0.42 10.49
N VAL A 153 -4.92 -1.08 11.10
CA VAL A 153 -3.50 -0.92 10.75
C VAL A 153 -3.09 -1.98 9.73
N GLY A 154 -2.70 -1.56 8.53
CA GLY A 154 -1.95 -2.38 7.58
C GLY A 154 -0.46 -2.17 7.73
N SER A 155 0.35 -3.19 7.46
CA SER A 155 1.82 -3.06 7.42
C SER A 155 2.38 -3.60 6.11
N GLY A 156 3.27 -2.85 5.48
CA GLY A 156 4.12 -3.36 4.40
C GLY A 156 5.03 -4.49 4.90
N VAL A 157 5.25 -5.51 4.06
CA VAL A 157 6.16 -6.64 4.31
C VAL A 157 6.90 -7.05 3.02
N GLU A 158 8.16 -7.42 3.14
CA GLU A 158 8.94 -7.95 2.01
C GLU A 158 8.60 -9.42 1.77
N SER A 159 7.91 -9.68 0.65
CA SER A 159 7.71 -11.04 0.18
C SER A 159 8.94 -11.49 -0.60
N GLY A 160 9.84 -12.24 0.05
CA GLY A 160 11.18 -12.59 -0.41
C GLY A 160 11.34 -13.39 -1.72
N TRP A 161 10.40 -13.32 -2.67
CA TRP A 161 10.50 -13.83 -4.05
C TRP A 161 10.99 -15.29 -4.11
N GLY A 162 10.44 -16.14 -3.25
CA GLY A 162 10.77 -17.56 -3.19
C GLY A 162 12.07 -17.92 -2.42
N LYS A 163 12.76 -16.96 -1.80
CA LYS A 163 13.81 -17.21 -0.80
C LYS A 163 13.20 -17.36 0.59
N ASN A 164 13.96 -17.96 1.52
CA ASN A 164 13.59 -17.95 2.94
C ASN A 164 13.47 -16.49 3.39
N ILE A 165 12.38 -16.18 4.10
CA ILE A 165 12.19 -14.87 4.71
C ILE A 165 13.33 -14.67 5.73
N PRO A 166 14.07 -13.55 5.69
CA PRO A 166 15.08 -13.27 6.71
C PRO A 166 14.45 -13.26 8.11
N ASP A 167 15.18 -13.75 9.12
CA ASP A 167 14.70 -13.78 10.52
C ASP A 167 14.23 -12.41 11.02
N LEU A 168 14.82 -11.33 10.50
CA LEU A 168 14.46 -9.97 10.85
C LEU A 168 13.04 -9.63 10.40
N GLU A 169 12.68 -9.93 9.16
CA GLU A 169 11.35 -9.66 8.60
C GLU A 169 10.27 -10.42 9.37
N MET A 170 10.54 -11.68 9.73
CA MET A 170 9.61 -12.46 10.58
C MET A 170 9.40 -11.82 11.95
N LYS A 171 10.45 -11.22 12.55
CA LYS A 171 10.34 -10.50 13.83
C LYS A 171 9.55 -9.20 13.68
N GLU A 172 9.68 -8.49 12.56
CA GLU A 172 8.90 -7.29 12.27
C GLU A 172 7.43 -7.63 12.10
N MET A 173 7.11 -8.68 11.34
CA MET A 173 5.74 -9.20 11.23
C MET A 173 5.17 -9.61 12.60
N GLU A 174 5.97 -10.26 13.45
CA GLU A 174 5.56 -10.63 14.81
C GLU A 174 5.29 -9.39 15.68
N ALA A 175 6.11 -8.35 15.57
CA ALA A 175 5.91 -7.10 16.29
C ALA A 175 4.61 -6.40 15.84
N MET A 176 4.37 -6.33 14.53
CA MET A 176 3.14 -5.76 13.98
C MET A 176 1.90 -6.59 14.34
N ALA A 177 2.02 -7.91 14.41
CA ALA A 177 0.96 -8.78 14.90
C ALA A 177 0.59 -8.47 16.36
N LYS A 178 1.58 -8.22 17.24
CA LYS A 178 1.35 -7.82 18.64
C LYS A 178 0.64 -6.47 18.78
N ILE A 179 0.92 -5.52 17.88
CA ILE A 179 0.25 -4.21 17.81
C ILE A 179 -1.23 -4.35 17.41
N GLY A 180 -1.58 -5.46 16.77
CA GLY A 180 -2.91 -5.73 16.24
C GLY A 180 -3.07 -5.30 14.78
N ALA A 181 -2.03 -5.50 13.94
CA ALA A 181 -2.14 -5.30 12.51
C ALA A 181 -3.33 -6.10 11.93
N GLY A 182 -4.19 -5.41 11.18
CA GLY A 182 -5.37 -5.98 10.53
C GLY A 182 -5.07 -6.68 9.22
N TYR A 183 -3.97 -6.34 8.55
CA TYR A 183 -3.49 -7.00 7.34
C TYR A 183 -2.00 -6.72 7.09
N PHE A 184 -1.37 -7.60 6.31
CA PHE A 184 -0.04 -7.35 5.72
C PHE A 184 -0.18 -7.05 4.22
N LEU A 185 0.59 -6.09 3.72
CA LEU A 185 0.71 -5.76 2.31
C LEU A 185 2.08 -6.21 1.81
N SER A 186 2.12 -7.13 0.84
CA SER A 186 3.40 -7.57 0.27
C SER A 186 4.01 -6.54 -0.66
N THR A 187 5.30 -6.69 -0.95
CA THR A 187 5.93 -6.11 -2.16
C THR A 187 5.23 -6.59 -3.45
N PRO A 188 5.38 -5.89 -4.60
CA PRO A 188 4.75 -6.26 -5.87
C PRO A 188 4.97 -7.73 -6.19
N VAL A 189 3.97 -8.46 -6.69
CA VAL A 189 4.13 -9.88 -7.04
C VAL A 189 4.22 -10.07 -8.55
N PHE A 190 5.38 -10.57 -9.01
CA PHE A 190 5.57 -11.07 -10.39
C PHE A 190 5.87 -12.59 -10.46
N ASP A 191 6.19 -13.22 -9.33
CA ASP A 191 6.41 -14.67 -9.19
C ASP A 191 5.37 -15.25 -8.23
N VAL A 192 4.29 -15.79 -8.78
CA VAL A 192 3.17 -16.34 -8.00
C VAL A 192 3.59 -17.57 -7.20
N ASP A 193 4.47 -18.41 -7.76
CA ASP A 193 4.95 -19.62 -7.08
C ASP A 193 5.86 -19.27 -5.90
N GLY A 194 6.72 -18.26 -6.08
CA GLY A 194 7.53 -17.68 -5.02
C GLY A 194 6.67 -17.07 -3.90
N PHE A 195 5.60 -16.38 -4.27
CA PHE A 195 4.65 -15.78 -3.34
C PHE A 195 3.86 -16.83 -2.54
N GLU A 196 3.45 -17.94 -3.15
CA GLU A 196 2.79 -19.04 -2.44
C GLU A 196 3.69 -19.60 -1.30
N LYS A 197 4.99 -19.72 -1.54
CA LYS A 197 5.96 -20.16 -0.52
C LYS A 197 6.10 -19.16 0.61
N PHE A 198 6.03 -17.87 0.30
CA PHE A 198 6.00 -16.80 1.31
C PHE A 198 4.74 -16.92 2.19
N LEU A 199 3.56 -17.05 1.58
CA LEU A 199 2.29 -17.20 2.30
C LEU A 199 2.30 -18.39 3.27
N LYS A 200 2.89 -19.52 2.88
CA LYS A 200 3.03 -20.70 3.76
C LYS A 200 3.84 -20.40 5.04
N GLN A 201 4.84 -19.53 4.97
CA GLN A 201 5.66 -19.15 6.13
C GLN A 201 4.92 -18.19 7.07
N VAL A 202 4.22 -17.21 6.51
CA VAL A 202 3.57 -16.12 7.28
C VAL A 202 2.15 -16.43 7.75
N ASN A 203 1.53 -17.50 7.23
CA ASN A 203 0.19 -17.93 7.66
C ASN A 203 0.12 -18.26 9.17
N THR A 204 1.28 -18.47 9.82
CA THR A 204 1.41 -18.67 11.28
C THR A 204 0.90 -17.48 12.10
N PHE A 205 0.91 -16.26 11.56
CA PHE A 205 0.39 -15.07 12.25
C PHE A 205 -1.14 -14.97 12.27
N GLY A 206 -1.84 -15.69 11.38
CA GLY A 206 -3.31 -15.61 11.28
C GLY A 206 -3.85 -14.26 10.78
N ILE A 207 -2.99 -13.39 10.26
CA ILE A 207 -3.32 -12.06 9.72
C ILE A 207 -3.44 -12.17 8.19
N PRO A 208 -4.46 -11.56 7.57
CA PRO A 208 -4.64 -11.63 6.12
C PRO A 208 -3.49 -10.92 5.38
N VAL A 209 -3.10 -11.49 4.26
CA VAL A 209 -2.11 -10.91 3.34
C VAL A 209 -2.82 -10.39 2.10
N ILE A 210 -2.54 -9.14 1.75
CA ILE A 210 -2.94 -8.47 0.52
C ILE A 210 -1.70 -8.42 -0.39
N ALA A 211 -1.84 -8.92 -1.60
CA ALA A 211 -0.74 -8.97 -2.56
C ALA A 211 -0.67 -7.68 -3.38
N GLU A 212 0.48 -7.01 -3.41
CA GLU A 212 0.64 -5.85 -4.29
C GLU A 212 0.78 -6.28 -5.75
N VAL A 213 0.08 -5.58 -6.65
CA VAL A 213 0.10 -5.83 -8.10
C VAL A 213 0.26 -4.52 -8.82
N MET A 214 1.38 -4.38 -9.54
CA MET A 214 1.74 -3.15 -10.24
C MET A 214 1.29 -3.17 -11.70
N ILE A 215 0.70 -2.07 -12.16
CA ILE A 215 0.35 -1.87 -13.57
C ILE A 215 1.61 -1.48 -14.38
N LEU A 216 2.09 -2.38 -15.25
CA LEU A 216 3.26 -2.14 -16.09
C LEU A 216 2.88 -1.75 -17.52
N ARG A 217 2.85 -0.45 -17.80
CA ARG A 217 2.38 0.09 -19.10
C ARG A 217 3.37 -0.09 -20.25
N THR A 218 4.67 -0.11 -19.95
CA THR A 218 5.71 -0.16 -20.99
C THR A 218 6.91 -1.01 -20.55
N ALA A 219 7.63 -1.56 -21.54
CA ALA A 219 8.89 -2.24 -21.28
C ALA A 219 9.96 -1.32 -20.67
N GLY A 220 9.92 -0.02 -21.00
CA GLY A 220 10.81 0.98 -20.42
C GLY A 220 10.58 1.14 -18.92
N MET A 221 9.32 1.23 -18.50
CA MET A 221 8.93 1.26 -17.09
C MET A 221 9.37 -0.01 -16.35
N ALA A 222 9.10 -1.19 -16.92
CA ALA A 222 9.56 -2.46 -16.35
C ALA A 222 11.09 -2.54 -16.22
N SER A 223 11.82 -2.05 -17.23
CA SER A 223 13.28 -1.99 -17.20
C SER A 223 13.81 -0.97 -16.19
N PHE A 224 13.13 0.17 -16.03
CA PHE A 224 13.48 1.21 -15.06
C PHE A 224 13.43 0.65 -13.64
N LEU A 225 12.38 -0.10 -13.31
CA LEU A 225 12.22 -0.77 -12.02
C LEU A 225 13.38 -1.73 -11.73
N ASN A 226 13.77 -2.55 -12.71
CA ASN A 226 14.92 -3.45 -12.56
C ASN A 226 16.26 -2.72 -12.38
N ARG A 227 16.42 -1.55 -13.01
CA ARG A 227 17.69 -0.80 -12.96
C ARG A 227 17.85 0.04 -11.71
N HIS A 228 16.77 0.68 -11.25
CA HIS A 228 16.84 1.72 -10.22
C HIS A 228 16.19 1.33 -8.89
N ILE A 229 15.27 0.35 -8.89
CA ILE A 229 14.60 -0.07 -7.66
C ILE A 229 15.22 -1.37 -7.15
N LYS A 230 15.09 -2.45 -7.91
CA LYS A 230 15.59 -3.77 -7.50
C LYS A 230 15.86 -4.64 -8.70
N SER A 231 17.11 -5.04 -8.87
CA SER A 231 17.52 -5.92 -9.98
C SER A 231 16.77 -7.24 -9.95
N GLY A 232 16.21 -7.61 -11.11
CA GLY A 232 15.47 -8.87 -11.30
C GLY A 232 14.05 -8.88 -10.73
N MET A 233 13.51 -7.75 -10.25
CA MET A 233 12.15 -7.67 -9.73
C MET A 233 11.10 -8.01 -10.80
N VAL A 234 11.16 -7.35 -11.95
CA VAL A 234 10.27 -7.62 -13.09
C VAL A 234 10.87 -8.72 -13.96
N PRO A 235 10.16 -9.84 -14.18
CA PRO A 235 10.65 -10.94 -15.02
C PRO A 235 10.89 -10.52 -16.47
N GLU A 236 11.93 -11.08 -17.07
CA GLU A 236 12.32 -10.78 -18.46
C GLU A 236 11.21 -11.07 -19.47
N TRP A 237 10.36 -12.06 -19.21
CA TRP A 237 9.23 -12.38 -20.09
C TRP A 237 8.18 -11.26 -20.11
N VAL A 238 7.97 -10.55 -18.99
CA VAL A 238 7.06 -9.40 -18.89
C VAL A 238 7.60 -8.25 -19.74
N ILE A 239 8.90 -7.94 -19.59
CA ILE A 239 9.59 -6.89 -20.37
C ILE A 239 9.47 -7.21 -21.87
N LYS A 240 9.76 -8.46 -22.27
CA LYS A 240 9.67 -8.90 -23.66
C LYS A 240 8.24 -8.83 -24.21
N LYS A 241 7.23 -9.23 -23.43
CA LYS A 241 5.82 -9.16 -23.83
C LYS A 241 5.43 -7.70 -24.12
N LEU A 242 5.76 -6.78 -23.23
CA LEU A 242 5.50 -5.34 -23.42
C LEU A 242 6.29 -4.72 -24.58
N ALA A 243 7.53 -5.15 -24.80
CA ALA A 243 8.38 -4.61 -25.88
C ALA A 243 7.91 -5.03 -27.27
N LYS A 244 7.39 -6.26 -27.41
CA LYS A 244 6.93 -6.82 -28.69
C LYS A 244 5.47 -6.55 -29.00
N ALA A 245 4.70 -6.08 -28.01
CA ALA A 245 3.27 -5.83 -28.17
C ALA A 245 3.01 -4.67 -29.16
N ILE A 246 2.17 -4.93 -30.15
CA ILE A 246 1.61 -3.88 -31.03
C ILE A 246 0.67 -2.99 -30.22
N ASP A 247 -0.19 -3.61 -29.42
CA ASP A 247 -1.06 -2.94 -28.45
C ASP A 247 -0.49 -3.14 -27.03
N LYS A 248 0.24 -2.12 -26.56
CA LYS A 248 0.91 -2.14 -25.26
C LYS A 248 -0.09 -2.12 -24.10
N GLU A 249 -1.23 -1.45 -24.27
CA GLU A 249 -2.27 -1.37 -23.25
C GLU A 249 -2.91 -2.73 -23.05
N LYS A 250 -3.31 -3.39 -24.13
CA LYS A 250 -3.82 -4.76 -24.07
C LYS A 250 -2.81 -5.72 -23.41
N ALA A 251 -1.54 -5.66 -23.78
CA ALA A 251 -0.52 -6.51 -23.19
C ALA A 251 -0.34 -6.27 -21.68
N SER A 252 -0.37 -5.00 -21.24
CA SER A 252 -0.34 -4.61 -19.83
C SER A 252 -1.54 -5.16 -19.06
N ILE A 253 -2.75 -5.00 -19.60
CA ILE A 253 -3.98 -5.52 -19.01
C ILE A 253 -3.94 -7.05 -18.87
N GLU A 254 -3.45 -7.76 -19.90
CA GLU A 254 -3.30 -9.22 -19.84
C GLU A 254 -2.32 -9.66 -18.75
N ILE A 255 -1.15 -9.00 -18.65
CA ILE A 255 -0.15 -9.30 -17.60
C ILE A 255 -0.78 -9.14 -16.21
N PHE A 256 -1.46 -8.01 -15.98
CA PHE A 256 -2.14 -7.74 -14.72
C PHE A 256 -3.21 -8.79 -14.41
N ALA A 257 -4.09 -9.08 -15.37
CA ALA A 257 -5.19 -10.02 -15.18
C ALA A 257 -4.68 -11.46 -14.91
N ASP A 258 -3.63 -11.89 -15.60
CA ASP A 258 -3.01 -13.19 -15.38
C ASP A 258 -2.39 -13.29 -13.97
N THR A 259 -1.69 -12.24 -13.51
CA THR A 259 -1.15 -12.17 -12.14
C THR A 259 -2.25 -12.23 -11.10
N VAL A 260 -3.28 -11.37 -11.20
CA VAL A 260 -4.40 -11.36 -10.25
C VAL A 260 -5.12 -12.71 -10.22
N LYS A 261 -5.29 -13.34 -11.37
CA LYS A 261 -5.89 -14.67 -11.46
C LYS A 261 -5.09 -15.71 -10.67
N GLY A 262 -3.77 -15.68 -10.75
CA GLY A 262 -2.90 -16.58 -9.96
C GLY A 262 -2.96 -16.31 -8.45
N LEU A 263 -3.23 -15.07 -8.05
CA LEU A 263 -3.27 -14.66 -6.64
C LEU A 263 -4.62 -14.91 -5.95
N LYS A 264 -5.71 -14.99 -6.73
CA LYS A 264 -7.10 -14.99 -6.21
C LYS A 264 -7.39 -16.10 -5.21
N ASP A 265 -6.76 -17.26 -5.37
CA ASP A 265 -6.94 -18.43 -4.51
C ASP A 265 -5.81 -18.57 -3.45
N LEU A 266 -4.84 -17.67 -3.44
CA LEU A 266 -3.66 -17.73 -2.57
C LEU A 266 -3.74 -16.74 -1.40
N CYS A 267 -4.18 -15.51 -1.65
CA CYS A 267 -4.20 -14.43 -0.66
C CYS A 267 -5.60 -13.83 -0.46
N GLN A 268 -5.73 -12.92 0.50
CA GLN A 268 -7.03 -12.35 0.88
C GLN A 268 -7.42 -11.11 0.07
N GLY A 269 -6.55 -10.64 -0.82
CA GLY A 269 -6.84 -9.51 -1.69
C GLY A 269 -5.65 -9.05 -2.52
N VAL A 270 -5.88 -8.01 -3.31
CA VAL A 270 -4.83 -7.31 -4.06
C VAL A 270 -4.83 -5.82 -3.76
N HIS A 271 -3.63 -5.24 -3.77
CA HIS A 271 -3.40 -3.80 -3.73
C HIS A 271 -2.81 -3.36 -5.06
N ILE A 272 -3.47 -2.44 -5.77
CA ILE A 272 -3.13 -2.11 -7.14
C ILE A 272 -2.32 -0.82 -7.18
N ILE A 273 -1.09 -0.89 -7.69
CA ILE A 273 -0.27 0.31 -7.94
C ILE A 273 -0.51 0.78 -9.38
N THR A 274 -1.15 1.94 -9.53
CA THR A 274 -1.57 2.53 -10.82
C THR A 274 -0.45 3.28 -11.55
N ILE A 275 0.47 3.88 -10.80
CA ILE A 275 1.59 4.71 -11.29
C ILE A 275 1.06 5.81 -12.23
N GLY A 276 0.13 6.64 -11.74
CA GLY A 276 -0.45 7.75 -12.51
C GLY A 276 -1.29 7.27 -13.70
N GLY A 277 -2.03 6.19 -13.52
CA GLY A 277 -2.88 5.53 -14.53
C GLY A 277 -4.29 5.23 -14.01
N GLU A 278 -4.72 5.98 -13.01
CA GLU A 278 -5.96 5.81 -12.26
C GLU A 278 -7.18 5.83 -13.20
N GLU A 279 -7.16 6.66 -14.24
CA GLU A 279 -8.23 6.80 -15.24
C GLU A 279 -8.46 5.51 -16.04
N LYS A 280 -7.44 4.65 -16.14
CA LYS A 280 -7.52 3.37 -16.83
C LYS A 280 -7.80 2.19 -15.91
N LEU A 281 -7.82 2.40 -14.58
CA LEU A 281 -7.95 1.32 -13.59
C LEU A 281 -9.18 0.43 -13.85
N ARG A 282 -10.29 0.99 -14.33
CA ARG A 282 -11.50 0.22 -14.69
C ARG A 282 -11.21 -0.94 -15.65
N HIS A 283 -10.31 -0.75 -16.62
CA HIS A 283 -10.02 -1.74 -17.66
C HIS A 283 -9.25 -2.93 -17.09
N TYR A 284 -8.38 -2.66 -16.11
CA TYR A 284 -7.65 -3.68 -15.36
C TYR A 284 -8.58 -4.47 -14.45
N LEU A 285 -9.48 -3.78 -13.71
CA LEU A 285 -10.48 -4.43 -12.87
C LEU A 285 -11.42 -5.34 -13.69
N ASP A 286 -11.88 -4.86 -14.85
CA ASP A 286 -12.74 -5.62 -15.76
C ASP A 286 -12.07 -6.91 -16.24
N ALA A 287 -10.83 -6.80 -16.72
CA ALA A 287 -10.07 -7.95 -17.22
C ALA A 287 -9.79 -8.99 -16.12
N ALA A 288 -9.49 -8.52 -14.90
CA ALA A 288 -9.26 -9.37 -13.75
C ALA A 288 -10.54 -9.89 -13.08
N LYS A 289 -11.73 -9.48 -13.55
CA LYS A 289 -13.04 -9.78 -12.95
C LYS A 289 -13.09 -9.42 -11.46
N LEU A 290 -12.47 -8.28 -11.14
CA LEU A 290 -12.58 -7.64 -9.84
C LEU A 290 -13.83 -6.76 -9.83
N LYS A 291 -14.39 -6.59 -8.63
CA LYS A 291 -15.60 -5.79 -8.43
C LYS A 291 -15.41 -4.38 -8.90
#